data_AF-A0A838H5B6-F1
#
_entry.id   AF-A0A838H5B6-F1
#
_cell.length_a   1.000
_cell.length_b   1.000
_cell.length_c   1.000
_cell.angle_alpha   90.00
_cell.angle_beta   90.00
_cell.angle_gamma   90.00
#
_symmetry.space_group_name_H-M   'P 1'
#
loop_
_entity.id
_entity.type
_entity.pdbx_description
1 polymer ?
#
loop_
_entity_poly.entity_id
_entity_poly.type
_entity_poly.pdbx_seq_one_letter_code
_entity_poly.pdbx_strand_id
1 'polypeptide(L)'
;ALQSGSRSGVLAVLAVATVMCWRTVRASRLVALGIGGAAALLLFGFPTAASPAVARLTESDLTQNSNQERLALADKGIAQVRLNPVFGTGLPKTDLPHNVILLVWGGMGLIGLIAFLVLVVHVVRGALGSPRGPERWLLSLSAFGFLIVVSLNNSIGTPVAWFVIGLLQTTVVRVQRQPASGFDVAGGAHLARTTLLPVRSTDAAPATPTSTGSSRASGMTSTQPPR
;
A
#
# COMPACT_ATOMS: atom_id res chain seq x y z
N ALA A 1 -24.42 15.62 -13.36
CA ALA A 1 -23.75 15.07 -12.17
C ALA A 1 -22.25 14.71 -12.36
N LEU A 2 -21.51 15.29 -13.33
CA LEU A 2 -20.12 14.88 -13.65
C LEU A 2 -19.01 15.64 -12.88
N GLN A 3 -19.32 16.58 -11.98
CA GLN A 3 -18.33 17.54 -11.46
C GLN A 3 -17.90 17.38 -9.99
N SER A 4 -18.60 16.61 -9.15
CA SER A 4 -18.22 16.43 -7.74
C SER A 4 -17.10 15.40 -7.50
N GLY A 5 -16.89 14.45 -8.43
CA GLY A 5 -15.87 13.38 -8.27
C GLY A 5 -14.42 13.84 -8.50
N SER A 6 -14.22 14.96 -9.19
CA SER A 6 -12.89 15.43 -9.58
C SER A 6 -12.03 15.87 -8.38
N ARG A 7 -12.64 16.46 -7.33
CA ARG A 7 -11.90 17.04 -6.19
C ARG A 7 -11.27 15.97 -5.29
N SER A 8 -12.03 14.93 -4.97
CA SER A 8 -11.53 13.83 -4.13
C SER A 8 -10.49 13.00 -4.87
N GLY A 9 -10.69 12.76 -6.18
CA GLY A 9 -9.73 12.04 -7.02
C GLY A 9 -8.36 12.71 -7.05
N VAL A 10 -8.32 14.04 -7.25
CA VAL A 10 -7.07 14.81 -7.23
C VAL A 10 -6.39 14.77 -5.86
N LEU A 11 -7.15 14.91 -4.77
CA LEU A 11 -6.60 14.83 -3.40
C LEU A 11 -6.03 13.44 -3.08
N ALA A 12 -6.66 12.37 -3.56
CA ALA A 12 -6.13 11.02 -3.40
C ALA A 12 -4.86 10.78 -4.21
N VAL A 13 -4.82 11.22 -5.47
CA VAL A 13 -3.62 11.15 -6.29
C VAL A 13 -2.49 11.94 -5.64
N LEU A 14 -2.78 13.15 -5.13
CA LEU A 14 -1.82 13.94 -4.36
C LEU A 14 -1.36 13.21 -3.10
N ALA A 15 -2.27 12.63 -2.31
CA ALA A 15 -1.91 11.91 -1.09
C ALA A 15 -0.98 10.72 -1.38
N VAL A 16 -1.28 9.93 -2.42
CA VAL A 16 -0.43 8.80 -2.85
C VAL A 16 0.91 9.31 -3.35
N ALA A 17 0.94 10.38 -4.16
CA ALA A 17 2.16 10.99 -4.65
C ALA A 17 3.01 11.57 -3.51
N THR A 18 2.40 12.20 -2.51
CA THR A 18 3.08 12.73 -1.31
C THR A 18 3.68 11.59 -0.50
N VAL A 19 2.96 10.49 -0.29
CA VAL A 19 3.50 9.30 0.42
C VAL A 19 4.65 8.66 -0.38
N MET A 20 4.53 8.58 -1.71
CA MET A 20 5.63 8.13 -2.58
C MET A 20 6.86 9.03 -2.43
N CYS A 21 6.67 10.34 -2.53
CA CYS A 21 7.73 11.32 -2.45
C CYS A 21 8.36 11.30 -1.05
N TRP A 22 7.57 11.18 0.03
CA TRP A 22 8.05 11.10 1.40
C TRP A 22 9.13 10.04 1.56
N ARG A 23 8.86 8.81 1.09
CA ARG A 23 9.78 7.70 1.30
C ARG A 23 10.95 7.63 0.31
N THR A 24 10.81 8.18 -0.89
CA THR A 24 11.86 8.13 -1.93
C THR A 24 12.84 9.29 -1.83
N VAL A 25 12.45 10.40 -1.20
CA VAL A 25 13.20 11.65 -1.19
C VAL A 25 13.63 11.96 0.25
N ARG A 26 14.93 12.24 0.48
CA ARG A 26 15.41 12.69 1.81
C ARG A 26 14.57 13.88 2.28
N ALA A 27 14.16 13.90 3.56
CA ALA A 27 13.23 14.87 4.14
C ALA A 27 13.50 16.34 3.72
N SER A 28 14.77 16.73 3.58
CA SER A 28 15.19 18.07 3.14
C SER A 28 14.70 18.45 1.74
N ARG A 29 14.64 17.51 0.79
CA ARG A 29 14.18 17.75 -0.59
C ARG A 29 12.66 17.85 -0.69
N LEU A 30 11.92 17.23 0.25
CA LEU A 30 10.46 17.38 0.34
C LEU A 30 10.08 18.74 0.91
N VAL A 31 10.83 19.20 1.91
CA VAL A 31 10.68 20.57 2.43
C VAL A 31 11.00 21.57 1.31
N ALA A 32 12.04 21.35 0.51
CA ALA A 32 12.35 22.19 -0.65
C ALA A 32 11.27 22.15 -1.75
N LEU A 33 10.68 20.98 -2.03
CA LEU A 33 9.56 20.85 -2.99
C LEU A 33 8.27 21.49 -2.46
N GLY A 34 7.98 21.37 -1.17
CA GLY A 34 6.84 22.00 -0.51
C GLY A 34 6.98 23.52 -0.47
N ILE A 35 8.15 24.03 -0.06
CA ILE A 35 8.47 25.46 -0.08
C ILE A 35 8.51 25.98 -1.51
N GLY A 36 9.11 25.24 -2.45
CA GLY A 36 9.17 25.60 -3.86
C GLY A 36 7.80 25.62 -4.53
N GLY A 37 6.92 24.67 -4.21
CA GLY A 37 5.54 24.64 -4.67
C GLY A 37 4.70 25.77 -4.06
N ALA A 38 4.88 26.07 -2.78
CA ALA A 38 4.22 27.20 -2.11
C ALA A 38 4.72 28.55 -2.65
N ALA A 39 6.03 28.69 -2.88
CA ALA A 39 6.63 29.88 -3.47
C ALA A 39 6.21 30.06 -4.94
N ALA A 40 6.11 28.97 -5.71
CA ALA A 40 5.58 29.02 -7.08
C ALA A 40 4.09 29.43 -7.07
N LEU A 41 3.28 28.91 -6.14
CA LEU A 41 1.89 29.33 -5.97
C LEU A 41 1.76 30.82 -5.60
N LEU A 42 2.67 31.34 -4.78
CA LEU A 42 2.70 32.76 -4.38
C LEU A 42 3.24 33.68 -5.49
N LEU A 43 4.26 33.25 -6.24
CA LEU A 43 4.93 34.04 -7.26
C LEU A 43 4.18 34.06 -8.60
N PHE A 44 3.59 32.93 -9.00
CA PHE A 44 2.84 32.85 -10.26
C PHE A 44 1.36 33.19 -10.08
N GLY A 45 0.86 33.19 -8.84
CA GLY A 45 -0.51 33.56 -8.49
C GLY A 45 -1.56 32.65 -9.14
N PHE A 46 -2.67 32.40 -8.45
CA PHE A 46 -3.86 32.06 -9.20
C PHE A 46 -4.24 33.31 -10.01
N PRO A 47 -4.43 33.23 -11.34
CA PRO A 47 -4.99 34.36 -12.07
C PRO A 47 -6.28 34.76 -11.35
N THR A 48 -6.30 36.01 -10.87
CA THR A 48 -7.38 36.61 -10.06
C THR A 48 -8.68 36.78 -10.84
N ALA A 49 -8.70 36.40 -12.12
CA ALA A 49 -9.92 36.02 -12.81
C ALA A 49 -10.42 34.71 -12.20
N ALA A 50 -11.34 34.82 -11.23
CA ALA A 50 -11.97 33.72 -10.51
C ALA A 50 -12.16 32.51 -11.41
N SER A 51 -11.20 31.59 -11.34
CA SER A 51 -11.27 30.33 -12.07
C SER A 51 -12.59 29.68 -11.68
N PRO A 52 -13.35 29.10 -12.62
CA PRO A 52 -14.61 28.44 -12.30
C PRO A 52 -14.44 27.37 -11.21
N ALA A 53 -13.23 26.85 -10.98
CA ALA A 53 -12.95 25.97 -9.85
C ALA A 53 -12.97 26.67 -8.48
N VAL A 54 -12.49 27.92 -8.40
CA VAL A 54 -12.45 28.76 -7.19
C VAL A 54 -13.81 29.38 -6.90
N ALA A 55 -14.53 29.85 -7.92
CA ALA A 55 -15.90 30.33 -7.76
C ALA A 55 -16.84 29.25 -7.19
N ARG A 56 -16.62 27.98 -7.59
CA ARG A 56 -17.33 26.80 -7.06
C ARG A 56 -16.87 26.34 -5.68
N LEU A 57 -15.81 26.93 -5.12
CA LEU A 57 -15.43 26.72 -3.72
C LEU A 57 -16.14 27.72 -2.80
N THR A 58 -16.58 28.86 -3.34
CA THR A 58 -17.21 29.95 -2.59
C THR A 58 -18.73 30.06 -2.73
N GLU A 59 -19.35 29.42 -3.72
CA GLU A 59 -20.83 29.41 -3.89
C GLU A 59 -21.54 28.48 -2.88
N SER A 60 -22.34 29.07 -1.98
CA SER A 60 -23.12 28.38 -0.95
C SER A 60 -24.30 27.55 -1.50
N ASP A 61 -24.94 27.99 -2.58
CA ASP A 61 -26.21 27.39 -3.03
C ASP A 61 -26.02 26.04 -3.73
N LEU A 62 -24.87 25.87 -4.40
CA LEU A 62 -24.45 24.56 -4.93
C LEU A 62 -24.17 23.54 -3.82
N THR A 63 -23.82 24.00 -2.61
CA THR A 63 -23.56 23.09 -1.47
C THR A 63 -24.84 22.53 -0.85
N GLN A 64 -25.94 23.30 -0.82
CA GLN A 64 -27.23 22.83 -0.31
C GLN A 64 -27.85 21.74 -1.19
N ASN A 65 -27.91 21.94 -2.51
CA ASN A 65 -28.44 20.93 -3.44
C ASN A 65 -27.58 19.64 -3.41
N SER A 66 -26.26 19.78 -3.31
CA SER A 66 -25.37 18.62 -3.18
C SER A 66 -25.62 17.83 -1.89
N ASN A 67 -25.96 18.50 -0.78
CA ASN A 67 -26.25 17.81 0.48
C ASN A 67 -27.57 17.04 0.44
N GLN A 68 -28.61 17.59 -0.18
CA GLN A 68 -29.88 16.88 -0.36
C GLN A 68 -29.73 15.66 -1.27
N GLU A 69 -29.02 15.77 -2.39
CA GLU A 69 -28.71 14.63 -3.26
C GLU A 69 -27.92 13.55 -2.52
N ARG A 70 -26.92 13.94 -1.70
CA ARG A 70 -26.14 13.00 -0.88
C ARG A 70 -26.99 12.28 0.15
N LEU A 71 -27.93 12.99 0.78
CA LEU A 71 -28.86 12.40 1.76
C LEU A 71 -29.78 11.39 1.09
N ALA A 72 -30.39 11.75 -0.05
CA ALA A 72 -31.26 10.86 -0.81
C ALA A 72 -30.52 9.59 -1.28
N LEU A 73 -29.26 9.72 -1.70
CA LEU A 73 -28.41 8.58 -2.06
C LEU A 73 -28.05 7.72 -0.84
N ALA A 74 -27.82 8.33 0.33
CA ALA A 74 -27.57 7.60 1.57
C ALA A 74 -28.80 6.80 2.01
N ASP A 75 -30.00 7.40 1.95
CA ASP A 75 -31.25 6.72 2.28
C ASP A 75 -31.52 5.53 1.35
N LYS A 76 -31.24 5.68 0.04
CA LYS A 76 -31.27 4.56 -0.92
C LYS A 76 -30.30 3.44 -0.52
N GLY A 77 -29.07 3.77 -0.14
CA GLY A 77 -28.09 2.79 0.35
C GLY A 77 -28.56 2.07 1.62
N ILE A 78 -29.14 2.81 2.58
CA ILE A 78 -29.70 2.23 3.81
C ILE A 78 -30.87 1.30 3.49
N ALA A 79 -31.75 1.70 2.56
CA ALA A 79 -32.85 0.85 2.12
C ALA A 79 -32.36 -0.46 1.51
N GLN A 80 -31.31 -0.43 0.66
CA GLN A 80 -30.69 -1.64 0.10
C GLN A 80 -30.14 -2.57 1.17
N VAL A 81 -29.43 -2.01 2.17
CA VAL A 81 -28.92 -2.78 3.31
C VAL A 81 -30.07 -3.45 4.08
N ARG A 82 -31.19 -2.75 4.28
CA ARG A 82 -32.37 -3.32 4.98
C ARG A 82 -33.04 -4.44 4.20
N LEU A 83 -33.03 -4.38 2.87
CA LEU A 83 -33.66 -5.42 2.03
C LEU A 83 -32.91 -6.75 2.10
N ASN A 84 -31.58 -6.73 2.01
CA ASN A 84 -30.76 -7.95 2.04
C ASN A 84 -29.42 -7.71 2.77
N PRO A 85 -29.40 -7.69 4.12
CA PRO A 85 -28.23 -7.25 4.87
C PRO A 85 -27.01 -8.19 4.74
N VAL A 86 -27.24 -9.48 4.52
CA VAL A 86 -26.17 -10.51 4.51
C VAL A 86 -25.55 -10.67 3.11
N PHE A 87 -26.39 -10.77 2.07
CA PHE A 87 -25.96 -11.07 0.70
C PHE A 87 -25.97 -9.84 -0.22
N GLY A 88 -26.60 -8.74 0.19
CA GLY A 88 -26.77 -7.54 -0.63
C GLY A 88 -27.85 -7.71 -1.69
N THR A 89 -28.11 -6.62 -2.41
CA THR A 89 -29.09 -6.57 -3.52
C THR A 89 -28.44 -6.58 -4.91
N GLY A 90 -27.12 -6.74 -4.98
CA GLY A 90 -26.32 -6.49 -6.18
C GLY A 90 -25.90 -5.03 -6.30
N LEU A 91 -24.77 -4.78 -6.99
CA LEU A 91 -24.23 -3.44 -7.18
C LEU A 91 -25.08 -2.66 -8.21
N PRO A 92 -25.72 -1.55 -7.80
CA PRO A 92 -26.56 -0.78 -8.72
C PRO A 92 -25.71 -0.08 -9.78
N LYS A 93 -26.21 0.01 -11.02
CA LYS A 93 -25.49 0.66 -12.14
C LYS A 93 -25.60 2.19 -12.12
N THR A 94 -26.60 2.71 -11.41
CA THR A 94 -26.95 4.14 -11.31
C THR A 94 -27.26 4.48 -9.85
N ASP A 95 -27.16 5.74 -9.45
CA ASP A 95 -27.49 6.23 -8.09
C ASP A 95 -26.72 5.56 -6.95
N LEU A 96 -25.41 5.42 -7.14
CA LEU A 96 -24.53 4.82 -6.16
C LEU A 96 -24.30 5.78 -4.97
N PRO A 97 -24.48 5.32 -3.71
CA PRO A 97 -24.15 6.13 -2.55
C PRO A 97 -22.67 6.55 -2.56
N HIS A 98 -22.40 7.80 -2.18
CA HIS A 98 -21.03 8.33 -2.08
C HIS A 98 -20.22 7.69 -0.95
N ASN A 99 -20.90 7.05 0.01
CA ASN A 99 -20.25 6.29 1.06
C ASN A 99 -19.98 4.86 0.58
N VAL A 100 -18.70 4.56 0.34
CA VAL A 100 -18.22 3.25 -0.14
C VAL A 100 -18.64 2.11 0.77
N ILE A 101 -18.73 2.31 2.08
CA ILE A 101 -19.17 1.28 3.03
C ILE A 101 -20.63 0.93 2.78
N LEU A 102 -21.50 1.94 2.65
CA LEU A 102 -22.91 1.76 2.32
C LEU A 102 -23.10 1.13 0.94
N LEU A 103 -22.27 1.51 -0.03
CA LEU A 103 -22.29 0.94 -1.37
C LEU A 103 -21.93 -0.55 -1.38
N VAL A 104 -20.82 -0.92 -0.75
CA VAL A 104 -20.36 -2.31 -0.68
C VAL A 104 -21.34 -3.14 0.15
N TRP A 105 -21.84 -2.61 1.26
CA TRP A 105 -22.80 -3.32 2.10
C TRP A 105 -24.16 -3.48 1.42
N GLY A 106 -24.73 -2.42 0.83
CA GLY A 106 -25.99 -2.51 0.09
C GLY A 106 -25.87 -3.44 -1.13
N GLY A 107 -24.77 -3.35 -1.86
CA GLY A 107 -24.58 -4.13 -3.09
C GLY A 107 -24.15 -5.59 -2.89
N MET A 108 -23.22 -5.85 -1.97
CA MET A 108 -22.61 -7.18 -1.77
C MET A 108 -22.91 -7.79 -0.39
N GLY A 109 -23.68 -7.08 0.45
CA GLY A 109 -24.02 -7.54 1.79
C GLY A 109 -22.88 -7.47 2.78
N LEU A 110 -23.14 -7.98 3.98
CA LEU A 110 -22.16 -8.06 5.07
C LEU A 110 -20.94 -8.90 4.66
N ILE A 111 -21.15 -9.98 3.90
CA ILE A 111 -20.06 -10.86 3.43
C ILE A 111 -19.11 -10.07 2.52
N GLY A 112 -19.66 -9.32 1.55
CA GLY A 112 -18.86 -8.46 0.67
C GLY A 112 -18.15 -7.35 1.43
N LEU A 113 -18.81 -6.75 2.43
CA LEU A 113 -18.19 -5.74 3.28
C LEU A 113 -16.99 -6.28 4.05
N ILE A 114 -17.11 -7.47 4.64
CA ILE A 114 -15.98 -8.13 5.35
C ILE A 114 -14.83 -8.41 4.36
N ALA A 115 -15.12 -8.96 3.18
CA ALA A 115 -14.11 -9.21 2.17
C ALA A 115 -13.40 -7.92 1.72
N PHE A 116 -14.14 -6.84 1.53
CA PHE A 116 -13.61 -5.52 1.21
C PHE A 116 -12.71 -4.98 2.32
N LEU A 117 -13.12 -5.09 3.59
CA LEU A 117 -12.30 -4.66 4.73
C LEU A 117 -11.00 -5.47 4.83
N VAL A 118 -11.05 -6.79 4.62
CA VAL A 118 -9.85 -7.64 4.58
C VAL A 118 -8.90 -7.19 3.46
N LEU A 119 -9.44 -6.88 2.27
CA LEU A 119 -8.65 -6.35 1.16
C LEU A 119 -7.99 -5.02 1.53
N VAL A 120 -8.75 -4.07 2.10
CA VAL A 120 -8.23 -2.77 2.55
C VAL A 120 -7.10 -2.97 3.56
N VAL A 121 -7.31 -3.81 4.57
CA VAL A 121 -6.28 -4.10 5.59
C VAL A 121 -5.04 -4.72 4.95
N HIS A 122 -5.20 -5.65 4.01
CA HIS A 122 -4.07 -6.30 3.33
C HIS A 122 -3.24 -5.29 2.53
N VAL A 123 -3.91 -4.45 1.75
CA VAL A 123 -3.30 -3.40 0.94
C VAL A 123 -2.60 -2.36 1.82
N VAL A 124 -3.26 -1.87 2.87
CA VAL A 124 -2.72 -0.88 3.81
C VAL A 124 -1.51 -1.44 4.56
N ARG A 125 -1.57 -2.71 5.02
CA ARG A 125 -0.41 -3.35 5.66
C ARG A 125 0.77 -3.50 4.71
N GLY A 126 0.53 -3.80 3.43
CA GLY A 126 1.58 -3.83 2.41
C GLY A 126 2.20 -2.45 2.15
N ALA A 127 1.36 -1.40 2.09
CA ALA A 127 1.81 -0.04 1.83
C ALA A 127 2.56 0.60 3.03
N LEU A 128 2.10 0.35 4.26
CA LEU A 128 2.70 0.89 5.49
C LEU A 128 3.83 0.03 6.06
N GLY A 129 3.83 -1.27 5.76
CA GLY A 129 4.80 -2.23 6.27
C GLY A 129 6.25 -1.89 5.91
N SER A 130 7.19 -2.44 6.69
CA SER A 130 8.61 -2.31 6.41
C SER A 130 8.93 -3.01 5.07
N PRO A 131 9.54 -2.32 4.09
CA PRO A 131 9.71 -2.84 2.75
C PRO A 131 10.66 -4.05 2.78
N ARG A 132 10.13 -5.24 2.54
CA ARG A 132 10.93 -6.45 2.26
C ARG A 132 11.49 -6.45 0.83
N GLY A 133 11.81 -5.28 0.30
CA GLY A 133 12.19 -5.01 -1.09
C GLY A 133 11.39 -3.85 -1.73
N PRO A 134 12.01 -3.02 -2.58
CA PRO A 134 11.35 -1.86 -3.22
C PRO A 134 10.18 -2.26 -4.12
N GLU A 135 10.29 -3.39 -4.83
CA GLU A 135 9.25 -3.90 -5.74
C GLU A 135 7.94 -4.24 -5.00
N ARG A 136 8.05 -4.95 -3.87
CA ARG A 136 6.89 -5.34 -3.04
C ARG A 136 6.13 -4.12 -2.52
N TRP A 137 6.88 -3.09 -2.13
CA TRP A 137 6.30 -1.85 -1.63
C TRP A 137 5.62 -1.06 -2.76
N LEU A 138 6.26 -0.91 -3.92
CA LEU A 138 5.69 -0.24 -5.08
C LEU A 138 4.39 -0.92 -5.56
N LEU A 139 4.35 -2.25 -5.60
CA LEU A 139 3.14 -3.01 -5.95
C LEU A 139 2.01 -2.84 -4.92
N SER A 140 2.35 -2.82 -3.63
CA SER A 140 1.34 -2.60 -2.58
C SER A 140 0.78 -1.18 -2.64
N LEU A 141 1.63 -0.21 -2.95
CA LEU A 141 1.25 1.18 -3.08
C LEU A 141 0.43 1.45 -4.34
N SER A 142 0.74 0.80 -5.46
CA SER A 142 -0.08 0.88 -6.67
C SER A 142 -1.45 0.25 -6.46
N ALA A 143 -1.52 -0.90 -5.77
CA ALA A 143 -2.79 -1.50 -5.36
C ALA A 143 -3.60 -0.57 -4.45
N PHE A 144 -2.95 0.11 -3.50
CA PHE A 144 -3.59 1.10 -2.63
C PHE A 144 -4.11 2.31 -3.40
N GLY A 145 -3.28 2.91 -4.25
CA GLY A 145 -3.68 4.04 -5.08
C GLY A 145 -4.85 3.69 -5.99
N PHE A 146 -4.79 2.51 -6.63
CA PHE A 146 -5.88 2.02 -7.47
C PHE A 146 -7.19 1.85 -6.69
N LEU A 147 -7.13 1.25 -5.49
CA LEU A 147 -8.29 1.07 -4.63
C LEU A 147 -8.93 2.41 -4.26
N ILE A 148 -8.12 3.43 -3.93
CA ILE A 148 -8.63 4.77 -3.64
C ILE A 148 -9.28 5.38 -4.88
N VAL A 149 -8.61 5.34 -6.04
CA VAL A 149 -9.14 5.94 -7.28
C VAL A 149 -10.46 5.29 -7.69
N VAL A 150 -10.58 3.97 -7.61
CA VAL A 150 -11.82 3.23 -7.89
C VAL A 150 -12.92 3.61 -6.90
N SER A 151 -12.58 3.70 -5.61
CA SER A 151 -13.52 4.07 -4.54
C SER A 151 -14.08 5.48 -4.76
N LEU A 152 -13.23 6.42 -5.18
CA LEU A 152 -13.60 7.81 -5.39
C LEU A 152 -14.39 8.05 -6.67
N ASN A 153 -14.13 7.28 -7.72
CA ASN A 153 -14.87 7.34 -8.98
C ASN A 153 -16.15 6.51 -8.95
N ASN A 154 -16.47 5.87 -7.81
CA ASN A 154 -17.63 5.01 -7.68
C ASN A 154 -17.62 3.81 -8.67
N SER A 155 -16.44 3.46 -9.17
CA SER A 155 -16.25 2.40 -10.17
C SER A 155 -16.11 1.02 -9.52
N ILE A 156 -16.31 0.92 -8.20
CA ILE A 156 -16.24 -0.35 -7.46
C ILE A 156 -17.36 -1.31 -7.91
N GLY A 157 -18.43 -0.80 -8.52
CA GLY A 157 -19.47 -1.58 -9.18
C GLY A 157 -19.00 -2.34 -10.42
N THR A 158 -17.85 -1.97 -11.00
CA THR A 158 -17.43 -2.47 -12.32
C THR A 158 -16.62 -3.78 -12.20
N PRO A 159 -16.93 -4.82 -13.01
CA PRO A 159 -16.13 -6.05 -13.04
C PRO A 159 -14.65 -5.80 -13.35
N VAL A 160 -14.36 -4.79 -14.18
CA VAL A 160 -13.00 -4.41 -14.55
C VAL A 160 -12.18 -3.97 -13.34
N ALA A 161 -12.77 -3.20 -12.42
CA ALA A 161 -12.08 -2.78 -11.20
C ALA A 161 -11.66 -3.98 -10.33
N TRP A 162 -12.56 -4.94 -10.15
CA TRP A 162 -12.27 -6.16 -9.38
C TRP A 162 -11.23 -7.04 -10.06
N PHE A 163 -11.26 -7.15 -11.38
CA PHE A 163 -10.24 -7.88 -12.15
C PHE A 163 -8.85 -7.26 -11.95
N VAL A 164 -8.72 -5.93 -12.07
CA VAL A 164 -7.44 -5.24 -11.88
C VAL A 164 -6.95 -5.36 -10.44
N ILE A 165 -7.83 -5.21 -9.44
CA ILE A 165 -7.49 -5.43 -8.02
C ILE A 165 -6.97 -6.87 -7.81
N GLY A 166 -7.66 -7.88 -8.36
CA GLY A 166 -7.24 -9.27 -8.26
C GLY A 166 -5.89 -9.52 -8.92
N LEU A 167 -5.63 -8.91 -10.07
CA LEU A 167 -4.34 -9.01 -10.77
C LEU A 167 -3.21 -8.35 -9.96
N LEU A 168 -3.46 -7.18 -9.36
CA LEU A 168 -2.49 -6.53 -8.49
C LEU A 168 -2.22 -7.34 -7.21
N GLN A 169 -3.25 -7.92 -6.59
CA GLN A 169 -3.07 -8.75 -5.41
C GLN A 169 -2.32 -10.05 -5.71
N THR A 170 -2.63 -10.72 -6.82
CA THR A 170 -1.94 -11.95 -7.19
C THR A 170 -0.46 -11.72 -7.51
N THR A 171 -0.10 -10.59 -8.13
CA THR A 171 1.30 -10.22 -8.33
C THR A 171 2.00 -9.95 -7.00
N VAL A 172 1.38 -9.21 -6.07
CA VAL A 172 1.91 -8.99 -4.71
C VAL A 172 2.16 -10.31 -3.99
N VAL A 173 1.20 -11.24 -4.00
CA VAL A 173 1.33 -12.55 -3.33
C VAL A 173 2.42 -13.41 -3.97
N ARG A 174 2.55 -13.40 -5.31
CA ARG A 174 3.61 -14.13 -6.00
C ARG A 174 5.00 -13.60 -5.63
N VAL A 175 5.16 -12.28 -5.61
CA VAL A 175 6.43 -11.65 -5.21
C VAL A 175 6.72 -11.91 -3.73
N GLN A 176 5.71 -12.01 -2.85
CA GLN A 176 5.89 -12.39 -1.44
C GLN A 176 6.36 -13.85 -1.28
N ARG A 177 5.87 -14.76 -2.12
CA ARG A 177 6.18 -16.20 -2.06
C ARG A 177 7.51 -16.58 -2.67
N GLN A 178 8.13 -15.71 -3.48
CA GLN A 178 9.49 -15.95 -3.92
C GLN A 178 10.40 -16.00 -2.68
N PRO A 179 10.96 -17.18 -2.33
CA PRO A 179 12.01 -17.24 -1.32
C PRO A 179 13.12 -16.30 -1.81
N ALA A 180 13.86 -15.69 -0.89
CA ALA A 180 15.06 -14.93 -1.24
C ALA A 180 16.09 -15.92 -1.84
N SER A 181 15.88 -16.31 -3.09
CA SER A 181 16.71 -17.28 -3.79
C SER A 181 17.97 -16.54 -4.20
N GLY A 182 18.89 -16.44 -3.25
CA GLY A 182 20.30 -16.68 -3.52
C GLY A 182 21.03 -15.67 -4.40
N PHE A 183 20.65 -14.39 -4.45
CA PHE A 183 21.51 -13.39 -5.10
C PHE A 183 22.79 -13.07 -4.29
N ASP A 184 22.95 -13.62 -3.08
CA ASP A 184 23.99 -13.17 -2.13
C ASP A 184 24.97 -14.23 -1.59
N VAL A 185 25.07 -15.44 -2.18
CA VAL A 185 26.08 -16.42 -1.69
C VAL A 185 27.02 -16.96 -2.78
N ALA A 186 26.65 -16.92 -4.06
CA ALA A 186 27.56 -17.38 -5.12
C ALA A 186 28.61 -16.33 -5.54
N GLY A 187 28.33 -15.03 -5.35
CA GLY A 187 29.27 -13.94 -5.68
C GLY A 187 30.34 -13.66 -4.61
N GLY A 188 30.02 -13.85 -3.33
CA GLY A 188 30.96 -13.64 -2.22
C GLY A 188 31.93 -14.80 -2.00
N ALA A 189 31.49 -16.04 -2.26
CA ALA A 189 32.36 -17.22 -2.14
C ALA A 189 33.41 -17.29 -3.26
N HIS A 190 33.17 -16.64 -4.41
CA HIS A 190 34.12 -16.64 -5.52
C HIS A 190 35.23 -15.58 -5.36
N LEU A 191 35.02 -14.54 -4.54
CA LEU A 191 36.06 -13.58 -4.17
C LEU A 191 36.81 -13.99 -2.89
N ALA A 192 36.19 -14.73 -1.98
CA ALA A 192 36.90 -15.34 -0.84
C ALA A 192 37.82 -16.50 -1.25
N ARG A 193 37.62 -17.10 -2.44
CA ARG A 193 38.43 -18.23 -2.94
C ARG A 193 39.65 -17.82 -3.78
N THR A 194 39.74 -16.56 -4.23
CA THR A 194 40.89 -16.06 -5.01
C THR A 194 41.94 -15.31 -4.19
N THR A 195 41.73 -15.14 -2.87
CA THR A 195 42.71 -14.50 -1.97
C THR A 195 43.35 -15.46 -0.97
N LEU A 196 43.40 -16.76 -1.27
CA LEU A 196 44.39 -17.65 -0.67
C LEU A 196 45.58 -17.79 -1.62
N LEU A 197 46.36 -16.72 -1.74
CA LEU A 197 47.75 -16.88 -2.17
C LEU A 197 48.42 -17.79 -1.14
N PRO A 198 49.05 -18.90 -1.55
CA PRO A 198 49.87 -19.68 -0.64
C PRO A 198 51.03 -18.79 -0.21
N VAL A 199 50.99 -18.30 1.03
CA VAL A 199 52.19 -17.82 1.72
C VAL A 199 53.11 -19.02 1.79
N ARG A 200 54.06 -19.07 0.87
CA ARG A 200 55.18 -20.01 0.83
C ARG A 200 56.01 -19.74 2.09
N SER A 201 55.70 -20.43 3.18
CA SER A 201 56.55 -20.48 4.36
C SER A 201 57.82 -21.23 3.97
N THR A 202 58.84 -20.48 3.56
CA THR A 202 60.22 -20.96 3.59
C THR A 202 60.61 -21.17 5.05
N ASP A 203 60.99 -22.40 5.34
CA ASP A 203 61.94 -22.85 6.35
C ASP A 203 61.59 -22.65 7.85
N ALA A 204 61.33 -23.76 8.54
CA ALA A 204 62.29 -24.33 9.50
C ALA A 204 61.68 -25.48 10.32
N ALA A 205 62.27 -26.67 10.12
CA ALA A 205 62.56 -27.76 11.07
C ALA A 205 61.44 -28.44 11.92
N PRO A 206 61.55 -29.78 12.12
CA PRO A 206 60.59 -30.57 12.89
C PRO A 206 60.93 -30.60 14.39
N ALA A 207 59.92 -30.43 15.24
CA ALA A 207 59.99 -30.79 16.66
C ALA A 207 58.74 -31.57 17.06
N THR A 208 58.95 -32.88 17.18
CA THR A 208 58.44 -33.90 18.13
C THR A 208 57.01 -33.78 18.71
N PRO A 209 56.25 -34.90 18.75
CA PRO A 209 54.92 -34.96 19.35
C PRO A 209 55.00 -35.17 20.86
N THR A 210 54.18 -34.44 21.61
CA THR A 210 53.87 -34.78 23.01
C THR A 210 52.35 -34.90 23.15
N SER A 211 51.89 -36.14 23.22
CA SER A 211 50.57 -36.54 23.71
C SER A 211 50.41 -36.14 25.18
N THR A 212 49.26 -35.62 25.61
CA THR A 212 48.54 -36.05 26.84
C THR A 212 47.30 -35.19 27.11
N GLY A 213 46.22 -35.86 27.55
CA GLY A 213 45.11 -35.26 28.33
C GLY A 213 43.86 -34.92 27.51
N SER A 214 42.80 -35.75 27.45
CA SER A 214 41.90 -36.25 28.50
C SER A 214 40.95 -35.20 29.10
N SER A 215 39.68 -35.63 29.23
CA SER A 215 38.56 -35.05 30.03
C SER A 215 37.57 -34.16 29.24
N ARG A 216 36.40 -34.64 28.81
CA ARG A 216 35.14 -34.86 29.60
C ARG A 216 34.58 -33.51 30.07
N ALA A 217 33.35 -33.06 29.76
CA ALA A 217 32.04 -33.69 29.94
C ALA A 217 31.00 -33.02 28.99
N SER A 218 30.05 -33.72 28.37
CA SER A 218 28.75 -34.14 28.95
C SER A 218 28.10 -33.08 29.86
N GLY A 219 27.26 -32.24 29.27
CA GLY A 219 26.38 -31.30 29.95
C GLY A 219 25.00 -31.32 29.31
N MET A 220 24.23 -32.32 29.70
CA MET A 220 22.86 -32.60 29.32
C MET A 220 21.96 -31.80 30.28
N THR A 221 21.17 -30.84 29.79
CA THR A 221 20.11 -30.26 30.62
C THR A 221 18.87 -29.92 29.79
N SER A 222 17.98 -30.90 29.80
CA SER A 222 16.54 -30.77 29.61
C SER A 222 15.93 -29.90 30.71
N THR A 223 15.08 -28.95 30.34
CA THR A 223 13.99 -28.47 31.21
C THR A 223 12.86 -27.92 30.34
N GLN A 224 11.88 -28.78 30.09
CA GLN A 224 10.48 -28.45 29.83
C GLN A 224 9.81 -28.12 31.17
N PRO A 225 8.88 -27.14 31.28
CA PRO A 225 7.60 -27.40 31.96
C PRO A 225 6.44 -26.54 31.34
N PRO A 226 5.21 -26.45 31.91
CA PRO A 226 4.04 -27.07 31.29
C PRO A 226 2.82 -26.14 31.10
N ARG A 227 1.81 -26.70 30.39
CA ARG A 227 0.40 -26.30 30.22
C ARG A 227 0.10 -25.23 29.18
#